data_AF-A0A800GIW7-F1
#
_entry.id   AF-A0A800GIW7-F1
#
_cell.length_a   1.000
_cell.length_b   1.000
_cell.length_c   1.000
_cell.angle_alpha   90.00
_cell.angle_beta   90.00
_cell.angle_gamma   90.00
#
_symmetry.space_group_name_H-M   'P 1'
#
loop_
_entity.id
_entity.type
_entity.pdbx_description
1 polymer ?
#
loop_
_entity_poly.entity_id
_entity_poly.type
_entity_poly.pdbx_seq_one_letter_code
_entity_poly.pdbx_strand_id
1 'polypeptide(L)'
;MHKQIYPLLIAQFLSAFADNAILFTVIALVMQSAQLATWYVPALQSVFLIAFVVLAPWVGSFADHYAKSHVLIIANLVKAAGTGLLLMNVEPLIAYCLVGIGAAIYSPAKYGILPELTH
;
A
#
# COMPACT_ATOMS: atom_id res chain seq x y z
N MET A 1 -15.46 -24.21 -5.21
CA MET A 1 -14.56 -23.06 -4.97
C MET A 1 -13.14 -23.56 -4.86
N HIS A 2 -12.24 -23.09 -5.73
CA HIS A 2 -10.83 -23.49 -5.71
C HIS A 2 -10.19 -23.16 -4.35
N LYS A 3 -9.52 -24.15 -3.74
CA LYS A 3 -8.89 -24.06 -2.41
C LYS A 3 -7.86 -22.91 -2.30
N GLN A 4 -7.41 -22.38 -3.43
CA GLN A 4 -6.44 -21.29 -3.56
C GLN A 4 -7.05 -19.88 -3.41
N ILE A 5 -8.38 -19.73 -3.47
CA ILE A 5 -9.05 -18.43 -3.30
C ILE A 5 -9.04 -17.98 -1.83
N TYR A 6 -9.21 -18.92 -0.88
CA TYR A 6 -9.19 -18.61 0.56
C TYR A 6 -7.89 -17.95 1.04
N PRO A 7 -6.68 -18.48 0.76
CA PRO A 7 -5.45 -17.82 1.16
C PRO A 7 -5.27 -16.45 0.49
N LEU A 8 -5.72 -16.29 -0.76
CA LEU A 8 -5.70 -14.99 -1.44
C LEU A 8 -6.61 -13.98 -0.74
N LEU A 9 -7.85 -14.36 -0.41
CA LEU A 9 -8.79 -13.49 0.30
C LEU A 9 -8.24 -13.06 1.66
N ILE A 10 -7.62 -13.98 2.40
CA ILE A 10 -6.96 -13.66 3.67
C ILE A 10 -5.80 -12.67 3.45
N ALA A 11 -4.96 -12.90 2.44
CA ALA A 11 -3.84 -12.00 2.12
C ALA A 11 -4.34 -10.60 1.72
N GLN A 12 -5.39 -10.51 0.90
CA GLN A 12 -6.00 -9.25 0.49
C GLN A 12 -6.65 -8.52 1.67
N PHE A 13 -7.35 -9.25 2.54
CA PHE A 13 -7.91 -8.70 3.78
C PHE A 13 -6.81 -8.15 4.67
N LEU A 14 -5.75 -8.93 4.93
CA LEU A 14 -4.67 -8.52 5.81
C LEU A 14 -3.89 -7.33 5.24
N SER A 15 -3.67 -7.29 3.92
CA SER A 15 -3.08 -6.13 3.27
C SER A 15 -3.96 -4.88 3.40
N ALA A 16 -5.27 -4.99 3.20
CA ALA A 16 -6.18 -3.85 3.36
C ALA A 16 -6.27 -3.39 4.82
N PHE A 17 -6.25 -4.33 5.76
CA PHE A 17 -6.18 -4.04 7.19
C PHE A 17 -4.88 -3.27 7.52
N ALA A 18 -3.74 -3.74 7.02
CA ALA A 18 -2.45 -3.07 7.21
C ALA A 18 -2.44 -1.64 6.64
N ASP A 19 -2.98 -1.42 5.44
CA ASP A 19 -3.04 -0.08 4.81
C ASP A 19 -3.79 0.93 5.70
N ASN A 20 -4.94 0.52 6.26
CA ASN A 20 -5.72 1.35 7.16
C ASN A 20 -5.02 1.53 8.52
N ALA A 21 -4.42 0.46 9.07
CA ALA A 21 -3.68 0.53 10.33
C ALA A 21 -2.49 1.50 10.23
N ILE A 22 -1.75 1.49 9.12
CA ILE A 22 -0.65 2.43 8.86
C ILE A 22 -1.20 3.87 8.84
N LEU A 23 -2.28 4.14 8.10
CA LEU A 23 -2.89 5.47 8.05
C LEU A 23 -3.26 5.97 9.46
N PHE A 24 -3.98 5.15 10.24
CA PHE A 24 -4.36 5.52 11.61
C PHE A 24 -3.14 5.70 12.52
N THR A 25 -2.11 4.87 12.37
CA THR A 25 -0.85 5.00 13.13
C THR A 25 -0.18 6.33 12.84
N VAL A 26 -0.07 6.71 11.57
CA VAL A 26 0.53 8.00 11.20
C VAL A 26 -0.31 9.16 11.73
N ILE A 27 -1.64 9.11 11.58
CA ILE A 27 -2.52 10.14 12.13
C ILE A 27 -2.34 10.27 13.66
N ALA A 28 -2.26 9.15 14.38
CA ALA A 28 -2.04 9.16 15.83
C ALA A 28 -0.69 9.78 16.21
N LEU A 29 0.39 9.45 15.48
CA LEU A 29 1.71 10.07 15.66
C LEU A 29 1.67 11.58 15.45
N VAL A 30 0.92 12.03 14.43
CA VAL A 30 0.75 13.45 14.12
C VAL A 30 -0.03 14.16 15.21
N MET A 31 -1.14 13.57 15.67
CA MET A 31 -1.97 14.15 16.73
C MET A 31 -1.26 14.21 18.09
N GLN A 32 -0.35 13.28 18.37
CA GLN A 32 0.45 13.29 19.59
C GLN A 32 1.56 14.35 19.56
N SER A 33 1.97 14.77 18.37
CA SER A 33 3.02 15.78 18.18
C SER A 33 2.41 17.17 18.25
N ALA A 34 2.57 17.86 19.38
CA ALA A 34 2.01 19.19 19.65
C ALA A 34 2.43 20.29 18.62
N GLN A 35 3.46 20.04 17.82
CA GLN A 35 3.96 20.94 16.79
C GLN A 35 3.29 20.79 15.42
N LEU A 36 2.61 19.68 15.14
CA LEU A 36 2.13 19.38 13.79
C LEU A 36 0.77 20.04 13.55
N ALA A 37 0.72 20.90 12.53
CA ALA A 37 -0.47 21.64 12.17
C ALA A 37 -1.54 20.73 11.57
N THR A 38 -2.80 21.14 11.66
CA THR A 38 -3.98 20.38 11.20
C THR A 38 -3.97 20.06 9.70
N TRP A 39 -3.17 20.77 8.89
CA TRP A 39 -2.99 20.49 7.47
C TRP A 39 -2.14 19.23 7.18
N TYR A 40 -1.44 18.70 8.19
CA TYR A 40 -0.54 17.58 7.99
C TYR A 40 -1.28 16.27 7.68
N VAL A 41 -2.45 16.05 8.30
CA VAL A 41 -3.32 14.89 7.99
C VAL A 41 -3.78 14.86 6.53
N PRO A 42 -4.38 15.93 5.97
CA PRO A 42 -4.73 15.95 4.55
C PRO A 42 -3.51 15.92 3.62
N ALA A 43 -2.35 16.43 4.06
CA ALA A 43 -1.11 16.28 3.29
C ALA A 43 -0.68 14.81 3.14
N LEU A 44 -0.78 13.99 4.21
CA LEU A 44 -0.50 12.55 4.13
C LEU A 44 -1.36 11.85 3.08
N GLN A 45 -2.67 12.11 3.11
CA GLN A 45 -3.61 11.55 2.13
C GLN A 45 -3.28 12.02 0.71
N SER A 46 -2.90 13.29 0.56
CA SER A 46 -2.53 13.87 -0.73
C SER A 46 -1.27 13.25 -1.30
N VAL A 47 -0.22 13.09 -0.49
CA VAL A 47 1.05 12.48 -0.91
C VAL A 47 0.84 11.02 -1.31
N PHE A 48 0.07 10.27 -0.54
CA PHE A 48 -0.32 8.91 -0.90
C PHE A 48 -1.05 8.87 -2.24
N LEU A 49 -2.05 9.75 -2.42
CA LEU A 49 -2.83 9.82 -3.65
C LEU A 49 -1.97 10.21 -4.85
N ILE A 50 -1.09 11.20 -4.70
CA ILE A 50 -0.16 11.63 -5.75
C ILE A 50 0.74 10.47 -6.15
N ALA A 51 1.39 9.80 -5.20
CA ALA A 51 2.22 8.64 -5.49
C ALA A 51 1.44 7.55 -6.22
N PHE A 52 0.21 7.28 -5.78
CA PHE A 52 -0.66 6.28 -6.37
C PHE A 52 -1.06 6.61 -7.81
N VAL A 53 -1.53 7.84 -8.06
CA VAL A 53 -2.03 8.28 -9.36
C VAL A 53 -0.88 8.46 -10.35
N VAL A 54 0.22 9.07 -9.92
CA VAL A 54 1.39 9.29 -10.77
C VAL A 54 1.98 7.96 -11.19
N LEU A 55 2.02 6.94 -10.34
CA LEU A 55 2.58 5.65 -10.74
C LEU A 55 1.60 4.74 -11.49
N ALA A 56 0.29 5.05 -11.48
CA ALA A 56 -0.76 4.22 -12.05
C ALA A 56 -0.50 3.77 -13.52
N PRO A 57 -0.01 4.62 -14.45
CA PRO A 57 0.27 4.20 -15.83
C PRO A 57 1.37 3.14 -15.95
N TRP A 58 2.39 3.18 -15.09
CA TRP A 58 3.55 2.29 -15.15
C TRP A 58 3.29 0.97 -14.43
N VAL A 59 2.60 1.01 -13.29
CA VAL A 59 2.36 -0.19 -12.46
C VAL A 59 1.43 -1.20 -13.15
N GLY A 60 0.52 -0.74 -14.03
CA GLY A 60 -0.31 -1.63 -14.84
C GLY A 60 0.52 -2.48 -15.79
N SER A 61 1.34 -1.82 -16.63
CA SER A 61 2.25 -2.51 -17.55
C SER A 61 3.23 -3.41 -16.80
N PHE A 62 3.78 -2.95 -15.67
CA PHE A 62 4.62 -3.76 -14.80
C PHE A 62 3.88 -5.02 -14.32
N ALA A 63 2.65 -4.89 -13.82
CA ALA A 63 1.88 -6.02 -13.33
C ALA A 63 1.57 -7.05 -14.41
N ASP A 64 1.51 -6.67 -15.68
CA ASP A 64 1.22 -7.57 -16.80
C ASP A 64 2.44 -8.34 -17.30
N HIS A 65 3.66 -7.82 -17.08
CA HIS A 65 4.90 -8.50 -17.50
C HIS A 65 5.41 -9.56 -16.51
N TYR A 66 4.95 -9.52 -15.25
CA TYR A 66 5.40 -10.42 -14.19
C TYR A 66 4.25 -11.26 -13.63
N ALA A 67 4.58 -12.41 -13.05
CA ALA A 67 3.60 -13.24 -12.36
C ALA A 67 2.90 -12.43 -11.24
N LYS A 68 1.55 -12.43 -11.24
CA LYS A 68 0.74 -11.58 -10.34
C LYS A 68 1.07 -11.82 -8.85
N SER A 69 1.37 -13.06 -8.49
CA SER A 69 1.81 -13.44 -7.14
C SER A 69 3.09 -12.71 -6.70
N HIS A 70 4.07 -12.55 -7.59
CA HIS A 70 5.32 -11.84 -7.29
C HIS A 70 5.08 -10.34 -7.15
N VAL A 71 4.25 -9.77 -8.02
CA VAL A 71 3.88 -8.34 -7.97
C VAL A 71 3.19 -8.00 -6.65
N LEU A 72 2.29 -8.88 -6.17
CA LEU A 72 1.64 -8.74 -4.86
C LEU A 72 2.64 -8.78 -3.69
N ILE A 73 3.62 -9.68 -3.75
CA ILE A 73 4.67 -9.77 -2.72
C ILE A 73 5.54 -8.51 -2.73
N ILE A 74 6.02 -8.08 -3.90
CA ILE A 74 6.84 -6.87 -4.06
C ILE A 74 6.10 -5.65 -3.51
N ALA A 75 4.82 -5.49 -3.88
CA ALA A 75 4.00 -4.40 -3.40
C ALA A 75 3.90 -4.37 -1.86
N ASN A 76 3.67 -5.52 -1.23
CA ASN A 76 3.62 -5.64 0.23
C ASN A 76 4.98 -5.40 0.89
N LEU A 77 6.09 -5.79 0.25
CA LEU A 77 7.43 -5.47 0.74
C LEU A 77 7.72 -3.97 0.69
N VAL A 78 7.30 -3.27 -0.37
CA VAL A 78 7.43 -1.81 -0.47
C VAL A 78 6.60 -1.13 0.62
N LYS A 79 5.36 -1.59 0.87
CA LYS A 79 4.54 -1.10 1.99
C LYS A 79 5.23 -1.34 3.33
N ALA A 80 5.76 -2.55 3.55
CA ALA A 80 6.46 -2.91 4.76
C ALA A 80 7.72 -2.05 4.97
N ALA A 81 8.45 -1.72 3.91
CA ALA A 81 9.58 -0.80 3.97
C ALA A 81 9.13 0.61 4.38
N GLY A 82 8.03 1.12 3.81
CA GLY A 82 7.42 2.39 4.22
C GLY A 82 7.01 2.40 5.70
N THR A 83 6.39 1.31 6.18
CA THR A 83 6.09 1.15 7.60
C THR A 83 7.35 1.06 8.46
N GLY A 84 8.40 0.38 7.98
CA GLY A 84 9.70 0.31 8.65
C GLY A 84 10.34 1.69 8.85
N LEU A 85 10.21 2.58 7.86
CA LEU A 85 10.64 3.97 7.98
C LEU A 85 9.90 4.71 9.11
N LEU A 86 8.59 4.47 9.28
CA LEU A 86 7.83 5.03 10.40
C LEU A 86 8.39 4.55 11.75
N LEU A 87 8.75 3.27 11.87
CA LEU A 87 9.36 2.71 13.09
C LEU A 87 10.74 3.33 13.38
N MET A 88 11.47 3.73 12.35
CA MET A 88 12.76 4.41 12.47
C MET A 88 12.64 5.92 12.75
N ASN A 89 11.43 6.43 13.03
CA ASN A 89 11.14 7.86 13.22
C ASN A 89 11.53 8.74 12.02
N VAL A 90 11.51 8.17 10.80
CA VAL A 90 11.66 8.93 9.56
C VAL A 90 10.42 9.80 9.35
N GLU A 91 10.59 10.90 8.62
CA GLU A 91 9.53 11.84 8.31
C GLU A 91 8.26 11.12 7.75
N PRO A 92 7.09 11.29 8.39
CA PRO A 92 5.90 10.52 8.05
C PRO A 92 5.34 10.73 6.64
N LEU A 93 5.46 11.91 6.02
CA LEU A 93 5.03 12.09 4.62
C LEU A 93 5.85 11.21 3.67
N ILE A 94 7.17 11.16 3.85
CA ILE A 94 8.06 10.34 3.01
C ILE A 94 7.75 8.85 3.21
N ALA A 95 7.62 8.42 4.46
CA ALA A 95 7.32 7.04 4.78
C ALA A 95 5.95 6.62 4.22
N TYR A 96 4.94 7.48 4.34
CA TYR A 96 3.60 7.21 3.81
C TYR A 96 3.50 7.33 2.28
N CYS A 97 4.33 8.17 1.66
CA CYS A 97 4.54 8.19 0.21
C CYS A 97 4.98 6.82 -0.30
N LEU A 98 5.98 6.22 0.36
CA LEU A 98 6.48 4.89 -0.01
C LEU A 98 5.40 3.81 0.12
N VAL A 99 4.55 3.89 1.14
CA VAL A 99 3.37 3.02 1.28
C VAL A 99 2.41 3.22 0.11
N GLY A 100 2.18 4.46 -0.34
CA GLY A 100 1.40 4.79 -1.53
C GLY A 100 1.95 4.18 -2.82
N ILE A 101 3.27 4.17 -2.99
CA ILE A 101 3.95 3.49 -4.10
C ILE A 101 3.64 1.98 -4.07
N GLY A 102 3.79 1.34 -2.91
CA GLY A 102 3.45 -0.08 -2.75
C GLY A 102 1.97 -0.36 -3.03
N ALA A 103 1.07 0.51 -2.59
CA ALA A 103 -0.36 0.40 -2.89
C ALA A 103 -0.68 0.54 -4.39
N ALA A 104 0.04 1.42 -5.10
CA ALA A 104 -0.09 1.58 -6.55
C ALA A 104 0.24 0.27 -7.28
N ILE A 105 1.37 -0.36 -6.92
CA ILE A 105 1.83 -1.63 -7.49
C ILE A 105 0.82 -2.77 -7.16
N TYR A 106 0.25 -2.76 -5.96
CA TYR A 106 -0.71 -3.77 -5.52
C TYR A 106 -2.03 -3.75 -6.31
N SER A 107 -2.50 -2.56 -6.69
CA SER A 107 -3.83 -2.32 -7.27
C SER A 107 -4.15 -3.12 -8.55
N PRO A 108 -3.31 -3.12 -9.61
CA PRO A 108 -3.59 -3.91 -10.81
C PRO A 108 -3.45 -5.43 -10.57
N ALA A 109 -2.49 -5.84 -9.74
CA ALA A 109 -2.20 -7.26 -9.52
C ALA A 109 -3.30 -7.99 -8.73
N LYS A 110 -3.94 -7.33 -7.74
CA LYS A 110 -4.95 -7.98 -6.87
C LYS A 110 -6.21 -8.40 -7.63
N TYR A 111 -6.58 -7.68 -8.69
CA TYR A 111 -7.72 -8.04 -9.54
C TYR A 111 -7.28 -8.94 -10.70
N GLY A 112 -6.07 -8.75 -11.22
CA GLY A 112 -5.52 -9.59 -12.30
C GLY A 112 -5.31 -11.05 -11.92
N ILE A 113 -5.09 -11.35 -10.63
CA ILE A 113 -4.91 -12.74 -10.15
C ILE A 113 -6.22 -13.51 -9.99
N LEU A 114 -7.39 -12.83 -9.95
CA LEU A 114 -8.67 -13.50 -9.72
C LEU A 114 -9.07 -14.42 -10.90
N PRO A 115 -9.00 -13.98 -12.18
CA PRO A 115 -9.24 -14.85 -13.33
C PRO A 115 -8.32 -16.08 -13.36
N GLU A 116 -7.03 -15.91 -13.01
CA GLU A 116 -6.02 -16.97 -13.00
C GLU A 116 -6.31 -18.11 -12.01
N LEU A 117 -7.11 -17.85 -10.97
CA LEU A 117 -7.47 -18.84 -9.95
C LEU A 117 -8.87 -19.44 -10.14
N THR A 118 -9.66 -18.88 -11.04
CA THR A 118 -11.03 -19.32 -11.35
C THR A 118 -11.13 -20.14 -12.63
N HIS A 119 -10.10 -20.11 -13.47
CA HIS A 119 -9.91 -20.98 -14.62
C HIS A 119 -9.07 -22.21 -14.26
#